data_AF-A0A444MT93-F1
#
_entry.id   AF-A0A444MT93-F1
#
_cell.length_a   1.000
_cell.length_b   1.000
_cell.length_c   1.000
_cell.angle_alpha   90.00
_cell.angle_beta   90.00
_cell.angle_gamma   90.00
#
_symmetry.space_group_name_H-M   'P 1'
#
loop_
_entity.id
_entity.type
_entity.pdbx_description
1 polymer ?
#
loop_
_entity_poly.entity_id
_entity_poly.type
_entity_poly.pdbx_seq_one_letter_code
_entity_poly.pdbx_strand_id
1 'polypeptide(L)'
;MMQVKDFCESQYEILFQLNYELLKLKSSKRKIKNIDKLDEEIKIQARKHAIQETVREALLQFPNIEPAEIWKYIYVAHVNHRSGETDSEKIKQIIAADQSWKKSSGHAFESMIKDMANPHLARYSLKIFLQKDITVLLKERKIVNDPEDITIIQGLTKTDIFDLFIGINLDSDTYKIFGVIQSKTSIRERVSKDREPSQKAMANFFLSIAIVLDGDFLKLPKFKSMVNGTTTEYDINGWHAMYVFSNNKTYEADRIFTFDSKMATFITHMISASQFWIKSRQRFNHSWRPPLTEPLI
;
A
#
# COMPACT_ATOMS: atom_id res chain seq x y z
N MET A 1 14.58 -20.86 40.59
CA MET A 1 13.84 -21.26 39.38
C MET A 1 14.12 -20.22 38.31
N MET A 2 14.58 -20.64 37.13
CA MET A 2 14.76 -19.73 35.99
C MET A 2 13.39 -19.21 35.54
N GLN A 3 13.28 -17.90 35.30
CA GLN A 3 12.02 -17.32 34.82
C GLN A 3 11.80 -17.73 33.35
N VAL A 4 10.54 -17.90 32.93
CA VAL A 4 10.19 -18.23 31.53
C VAL A 4 10.84 -17.30 30.53
N LYS A 5 10.89 -16.01 30.85
CA LYS A 5 11.51 -14.99 30.02
C LYS A 5 12.98 -15.32 29.78
N ASP A 6 13.75 -15.52 30.84
CA ASP A 6 15.20 -15.79 30.78
C ASP A 6 15.48 -17.09 30.03
N PHE A 7 14.62 -18.11 30.21
CA PHE A 7 14.68 -19.34 29.44
C PHE A 7 14.50 -19.07 27.94
N CYS A 8 13.43 -18.39 27.56
CA CYS A 8 13.12 -18.12 26.15
C CYS A 8 14.23 -17.30 25.48
N GLU A 9 14.76 -16.28 26.16
CA GLU A 9 15.84 -15.44 25.64
C GLU A 9 17.14 -16.25 25.44
N SER A 10 17.55 -17.01 26.46
CA SER A 10 18.78 -17.82 26.39
C SER A 10 18.67 -18.93 25.35
N GLN A 11 17.55 -19.66 25.36
CA GLN A 11 17.36 -20.81 24.49
C GLN A 11 17.25 -20.40 23.02
N TYR A 12 16.58 -19.27 22.74
CA TYR A 12 16.53 -18.70 21.40
C TYR A 12 17.94 -18.41 20.86
N GLU A 13 18.80 -17.76 21.65
CA GLU A 13 20.14 -17.38 21.19
C GLU A 13 21.01 -18.62 20.95
N ILE A 14 20.96 -19.60 21.86
CA ILE A 14 21.68 -20.88 21.72
C ILE A 14 21.27 -21.59 20.42
N LEU A 15 19.97 -21.76 20.21
CA LEU A 15 19.44 -22.46 19.03
C LEU A 15 19.72 -21.69 17.73
N PHE A 16 19.71 -20.36 17.77
CA PHE A 16 20.11 -19.54 16.64
C PHE A 16 21.57 -19.79 16.27
N GLN A 17 22.49 -19.63 17.23
CA GLN A 17 23.93 -19.76 16.97
C GLN A 17 24.31 -21.16 16.50
N LEU A 18 23.79 -22.19 17.16
CA LEU A 18 24.04 -23.58 16.78
C LEU A 18 23.60 -23.86 15.34
N ASN A 19 22.38 -23.47 14.98
CA ASN A 19 21.87 -23.74 13.64
C ASN A 19 22.51 -22.84 12.57
N TYR A 20 22.83 -21.58 12.90
CA TYR A 20 23.55 -20.68 12.01
C TYR A 20 24.91 -21.27 11.61
N GLU A 21 25.71 -21.72 12.59
CA GLU A 21 27.01 -22.35 12.32
C GLU A 21 26.88 -23.67 11.53
N LEU A 22 25.90 -24.52 11.86
CA LEU A 22 25.64 -25.75 11.12
C LEU A 22 25.28 -25.49 9.65
N LEU A 23 24.43 -24.49 9.37
CA LEU A 23 24.05 -24.13 8.01
C LEU A 23 25.20 -23.47 7.24
N LYS A 24 26.04 -22.69 7.91
CA LYS A 24 27.26 -22.08 7.35
C LYS A 24 28.28 -23.14 6.95
N LEU A 25 28.47 -24.19 7.76
CA LEU A 25 29.32 -25.34 7.43
C LEU A 25 28.79 -26.16 6.25
N LYS A 26 27.47 -26.31 6.14
CA LYS A 26 26.84 -27.02 5.01
C LYS A 26 26.93 -26.25 3.69
N SER A 27 26.91 -24.93 3.75
CA SER A 27 26.88 -24.05 2.58
C SER A 27 28.26 -23.70 2.03
N SER A 28 29.30 -23.72 2.85
CA SER A 28 30.71 -23.49 2.46
C SER A 28 31.27 -24.54 1.47
N LYS A 29 30.53 -25.62 1.19
CA LYS A 29 30.84 -26.61 0.15
C LYS A 29 30.36 -26.24 -1.26
N ARG A 30 29.70 -25.09 -1.46
CA ARG A 30 29.15 -24.66 -2.76
C ARG A 30 30.01 -23.55 -3.38
N LYS A 31 30.19 -23.56 -4.71
CA LYS A 31 30.71 -22.38 -5.44
C LYS A 31 29.63 -21.30 -5.44
N ILE A 32 29.85 -20.21 -4.71
CA ILE A 32 28.83 -19.17 -4.45
C ILE A 32 29.28 -17.84 -5.06
N LYS A 33 28.36 -17.16 -5.77
CA LYS A 33 28.60 -15.87 -6.44
C LYS A 33 28.26 -14.63 -5.60
N ASN A 34 27.51 -14.78 -4.50
CA ASN A 34 27.13 -13.66 -3.62
C ASN A 34 27.06 -14.14 -2.16
N ILE A 35 28.09 -13.80 -1.39
CA ILE A 35 28.29 -14.26 0.00
C ILE A 35 27.28 -13.59 0.94
N ASP A 36 27.02 -12.29 0.78
CA ASP A 36 26.13 -11.53 1.67
C ASP A 36 24.68 -12.01 1.58
N LYS A 37 24.20 -12.27 0.35
CA LYS A 37 22.85 -12.79 0.14
C LYS A 37 22.67 -14.16 0.79
N LEU A 38 23.68 -15.03 0.65
CA LEU A 38 23.65 -16.36 1.25
C LEU A 38 23.69 -16.30 2.77
N ASP A 39 24.51 -15.43 3.34
CA ASP A 39 24.60 -15.24 4.80
C ASP A 39 23.26 -14.80 5.39
N GLU A 40 22.56 -13.86 4.74
CA GLU A 40 21.21 -13.47 5.17
C GLU A 40 20.18 -14.60 5.00
N GLU A 41 20.24 -15.40 3.94
CA GLU A 41 19.39 -16.58 3.78
C GLU A 41 19.60 -17.60 4.91
N ILE A 42 20.86 -17.83 5.30
CA ILE A 42 21.23 -18.72 6.40
C ILE A 42 20.70 -18.17 7.73
N LYS A 43 20.92 -16.87 8.02
CA LYS A 43 20.37 -16.21 9.22
C LYS A 43 18.85 -16.28 9.28
N ILE A 44 18.14 -16.18 8.14
CA ILE A 44 16.68 -16.33 8.11
C ILE A 44 16.28 -17.75 8.53
N GLN A 45 16.95 -18.77 8.00
CA GLN A 45 16.66 -20.17 8.35
C GLN A 45 17.00 -20.48 9.82
N ALA A 46 18.14 -20.02 10.31
CA ALA A 46 18.56 -20.19 11.70
C ALA A 46 17.55 -19.55 12.67
N ARG A 47 17.09 -18.32 12.40
CA ARG A 47 16.05 -17.65 13.21
C ARG A 47 14.73 -18.42 13.21
N LYS A 48 14.27 -18.90 12.05
CA LYS A 48 13.03 -19.69 11.97
C LYS A 48 13.11 -20.94 12.84
N HIS A 49 14.23 -21.64 12.80
CA HIS A 49 14.47 -22.81 13.64
C HIS A 49 14.51 -22.44 15.13
N ALA A 50 15.26 -21.40 15.49
CA ALA A 50 15.33 -20.93 16.88
C ALA A 50 13.95 -20.60 17.45
N ILE A 51 13.10 -19.89 16.69
CA ILE A 51 11.72 -19.60 17.10
C ILE A 51 10.94 -20.91 17.32
N GLN A 52 10.96 -21.82 16.35
CA GLN A 52 10.18 -23.06 16.40
C GLN A 52 10.56 -23.95 17.57
N GLU A 53 11.85 -24.18 17.77
CA GLU A 53 12.36 -25.07 18.81
C GLU A 53 12.24 -24.43 20.20
N THR A 54 12.51 -23.13 20.35
CA THR A 54 12.32 -22.43 21.63
C THR A 54 10.86 -22.50 22.09
N VAL A 55 9.89 -22.31 21.18
CA VAL A 55 8.46 -22.44 21.52
C VAL A 55 8.15 -23.86 21.99
N ARG A 56 8.62 -24.88 21.26
CA ARG A 56 8.35 -26.28 21.59
C ARG A 56 8.89 -26.62 22.98
N GLU A 57 10.12 -26.23 23.27
CA GLU A 57 10.76 -26.51 24.55
C GLU A 57 10.13 -25.71 25.70
N ALA A 58 9.81 -24.44 25.48
CA ALA A 58 9.15 -23.60 26.49
C ALA A 58 7.76 -24.14 26.88
N LEU A 59 6.97 -24.61 25.91
CA LEU A 59 5.65 -25.20 26.18
C LEU A 59 5.74 -26.49 27.01
N LEU A 60 6.79 -27.30 26.78
CA LEU A 60 7.03 -28.53 27.53
C LEU A 60 7.51 -28.24 28.95
N GLN A 61 8.39 -27.24 29.10
CA GLN A 61 9.01 -26.92 30.39
C GLN A 61 8.12 -26.05 31.28
N PHE A 62 7.23 -25.25 30.70
CA PHE A 62 6.35 -24.31 31.41
C PHE A 62 4.88 -24.49 30.98
N PRO A 63 4.28 -25.67 31.23
CA PRO A 63 2.93 -26.00 30.74
C PRO A 63 1.82 -25.15 31.36
N ASN A 64 2.09 -24.48 32.48
CA ASN A 64 1.14 -23.63 33.20
C ASN A 64 1.16 -22.17 32.75
N ILE A 65 2.02 -21.81 31.79
CA ILE A 65 2.12 -20.45 31.26
C ILE A 65 1.37 -20.39 29.93
N GLU A 66 0.60 -19.33 29.74
CA GLU A 66 -0.17 -19.10 28.53
C GLU A 66 0.76 -19.11 27.30
N PRO A 67 0.47 -19.90 26.25
CA PRO A 67 1.29 -19.97 25.04
C PRO A 67 1.52 -18.60 24.39
N ALA A 68 0.53 -17.70 24.47
CA ALA A 68 0.64 -16.33 23.97
C ALA A 68 1.72 -15.52 24.71
N GLU A 69 1.92 -15.80 26.01
CA GLU A 69 2.94 -15.16 26.83
C GLU A 69 4.34 -15.68 26.47
N ILE A 70 4.50 -16.99 26.32
CA ILE A 70 5.73 -17.63 25.80
C ILE A 70 6.10 -17.02 24.43
N TRP A 71 5.12 -16.91 23.53
CA TRP A 71 5.32 -16.32 22.22
C TRP A 71 5.82 -14.86 22.30
N LYS A 72 5.31 -14.10 23.26
CA LYS A 72 5.74 -12.71 23.51
C LYS A 72 7.20 -12.64 24.00
N TYR A 73 7.63 -13.54 24.88
CA TYR A 73 9.03 -13.59 25.33
C TYR A 73 9.99 -13.95 24.20
N ILE A 74 9.61 -14.90 23.34
CA ILE A 74 10.41 -15.29 22.17
C ILE A 74 10.46 -14.16 21.13
N TYR A 75 9.36 -13.40 20.98
CA TYR A 75 9.37 -12.20 20.16
C TYR A 75 10.38 -11.15 20.67
N VAL A 76 10.44 -10.92 21.98
CA VAL A 76 11.45 -10.03 22.58
C VAL A 76 12.87 -10.54 22.30
N ALA A 77 13.14 -11.82 22.53
CA ALA A 77 14.44 -12.43 22.23
C ALA A 77 14.86 -12.22 20.76
N HIS A 78 13.92 -12.40 19.82
CA HIS A 78 14.15 -12.17 18.40
C HIS A 78 14.47 -10.70 18.07
N VAL A 79 13.72 -9.76 18.65
CA VAL A 79 13.94 -8.32 18.44
C VAL A 79 15.29 -7.90 19.03
N ASN A 80 15.63 -8.39 20.23
CA ASN A 80 16.92 -8.11 20.87
C ASN A 80 18.07 -8.58 19.99
N HIS A 81 18.01 -9.84 19.53
CA HIS A 81 19.01 -10.41 18.63
C HIS A 81 19.18 -9.59 17.34
N ARG A 82 18.08 -9.07 16.77
CA ARG A 82 18.12 -8.35 15.48
C ARG A 82 18.50 -6.88 15.59
N SER A 83 18.18 -6.24 16.70
CA SER A 83 18.39 -4.81 16.89
C SER A 83 19.61 -4.48 17.73
N GLY A 84 20.11 -5.42 18.53
CA GLY A 84 21.10 -5.18 19.58
C GLY A 84 20.53 -4.40 20.77
N GLU A 85 19.24 -4.07 20.77
CA GLU A 85 18.57 -3.39 21.87
C GLU A 85 18.07 -4.41 22.89
N THR A 86 18.33 -4.20 24.18
CA THR A 86 17.91 -5.11 25.25
C THR A 86 16.89 -4.47 26.19
N ASP A 87 16.68 -3.15 26.10
CA ASP A 87 15.65 -2.46 26.84
C ASP A 87 14.25 -2.75 26.24
N SER A 88 13.52 -3.62 26.95
CA SER A 88 12.18 -4.05 26.56
C SER A 88 11.15 -2.91 26.51
N GLU A 89 11.30 -1.85 27.32
CA GLU A 89 10.39 -0.69 27.27
C GLU A 89 10.69 0.16 26.05
N LYS A 90 11.97 0.38 25.74
CA LYS A 90 12.39 1.07 24.53
C LYS A 90 11.91 0.36 23.26
N ILE A 91 12.00 -0.98 23.21
CA ILE A 91 11.47 -1.79 22.10
C ILE A 91 9.96 -1.58 21.93
N LYS A 92 9.18 -1.65 23.02
CA LYS A 92 7.73 -1.43 22.97
C LYS A 92 7.38 -0.04 22.45
N GLN A 93 8.10 0.99 22.91
CA GLN A 93 7.89 2.37 22.47
C GLN A 93 8.18 2.53 20.97
N ILE A 94 9.26 1.94 20.46
CA ILE A 94 9.60 1.96 19.03
C ILE A 94 8.52 1.27 18.20
N ILE A 95 8.06 0.09 18.62
CA ILE A 95 7.00 -0.65 17.93
C ILE A 95 5.70 0.15 17.93
N ALA A 96 5.32 0.73 19.06
CA ALA A 96 4.12 1.56 19.18
C ALA A 96 4.20 2.80 18.27
N ALA A 97 5.36 3.45 18.22
CA ALA A 97 5.60 4.58 17.33
C ALA A 97 5.51 4.19 15.85
N ASP A 98 6.12 3.06 15.44
CA ASP A 98 6.06 2.54 14.08
C ASP A 98 4.63 2.16 13.66
N GLN A 99 3.86 1.50 14.54
CA GLN A 99 2.45 1.18 14.27
C GLN A 99 1.59 2.44 14.17
N SER A 100 1.83 3.43 15.03
CA SER A 100 1.15 4.73 14.96
C SER A 100 1.46 5.42 13.64
N TRP A 101 2.73 5.51 13.24
CA TRP A 101 3.16 6.07 11.96
C TRP A 101 2.52 5.34 10.78
N LYS A 102 2.55 4.01 10.74
CA LYS A 102 1.93 3.20 9.68
C LYS A 102 0.44 3.48 9.49
N LYS A 103 -0.26 3.80 10.57
CA LYS A 103 -1.70 4.14 10.54
C LYS A 103 -1.94 5.61 10.19
N SER A 104 -1.28 6.54 10.87
CA SER A 104 -1.57 7.97 10.75
C SER A 104 -0.98 8.61 9.51
N SER A 105 0.19 8.16 9.03
CA SER A 105 0.84 8.72 7.84
C SER A 105 0.03 8.50 6.56
N GLY A 106 -0.68 7.37 6.44
CA GLY A 106 -1.59 7.09 5.32
C GLY A 106 -2.74 8.10 5.26
N HIS A 107 -3.48 8.24 6.36
CA HIS A 107 -4.57 9.22 6.47
C HIS A 107 -4.11 10.67 6.28
N ALA A 108 -2.90 11.01 6.76
CA ALA A 108 -2.30 12.32 6.56
C ALA A 108 -1.99 12.56 5.07
N PHE A 109 -1.49 11.55 4.36
CA PHE A 109 -1.22 11.63 2.93
C PHE A 109 -2.50 11.78 2.10
N GLU A 110 -3.55 11.02 2.41
CA GLU A 110 -4.88 11.17 1.82
C GLU A 110 -5.43 12.59 1.99
N SER A 111 -5.35 13.11 3.23
CA SER A 111 -5.81 14.46 3.56
C SER A 111 -4.99 15.51 2.81
N MET A 112 -3.67 15.35 2.74
CA MET A 112 -2.78 16.23 1.99
C MET A 112 -3.17 16.30 0.50
N ILE A 113 -3.40 15.15 -0.16
CA ILE A 113 -3.83 15.12 -1.56
C ILE A 113 -5.14 15.89 -1.75
N LYS A 114 -6.13 15.61 -0.88
CA LYS A 114 -7.43 16.29 -0.91
C LYS A 114 -7.27 17.80 -0.74
N ASP A 115 -6.52 18.24 0.26
CA ASP A 115 -6.36 19.65 0.62
C ASP A 115 -5.58 20.44 -0.44
N MET A 116 -4.60 19.81 -1.09
CA MET A 116 -3.86 20.43 -2.18
C MET A 116 -4.66 20.48 -3.47
N ALA A 117 -5.37 19.41 -3.84
CA ALA A 117 -6.06 19.32 -5.13
C ALA A 117 -7.38 20.12 -5.16
N ASN A 118 -8.16 20.07 -4.08
CA ASN A 118 -9.51 20.65 -4.05
C ASN A 118 -9.58 22.15 -4.39
N PRO A 119 -8.66 23.02 -3.93
CA PRO A 119 -8.65 24.43 -4.32
C PRO A 119 -8.55 24.65 -5.83
N HIS A 120 -7.83 23.77 -6.54
CA HIS A 120 -7.69 23.83 -7.99
C HIS A 120 -8.88 23.19 -8.71
N LEU A 121 -9.38 22.05 -8.20
CA LEU A 121 -10.51 21.30 -8.77
C LEU A 121 -11.85 22.05 -8.64
N ALA A 122 -12.04 22.82 -7.58
CA ALA A 122 -13.30 23.52 -7.30
C ALA A 122 -13.73 24.47 -8.43
N ARG A 123 -12.77 25.07 -9.14
CA ARG A 123 -13.01 25.96 -10.30
C ARG A 123 -13.68 25.25 -11.47
N TYR A 124 -13.58 23.93 -11.51
CA TYR A 124 -14.12 23.06 -12.55
C TYR A 124 -15.29 22.21 -12.04
N SER A 125 -15.87 22.59 -10.90
CA SER A 125 -16.91 21.83 -10.19
C SER A 125 -16.48 20.39 -9.86
N LEU A 126 -15.18 20.18 -9.61
CA LEU A 126 -14.66 18.88 -9.19
C LEU A 126 -14.25 18.92 -7.71
N LYS A 127 -14.38 17.78 -7.04
CA LYS A 127 -14.00 17.66 -5.63
C LYS A 127 -13.56 16.24 -5.29
N ILE A 128 -12.47 16.15 -4.54
CA ILE A 128 -11.97 14.94 -3.90
C ILE A 128 -12.56 14.82 -2.49
N PHE A 129 -12.94 13.59 -2.16
CA PHE A 129 -13.54 13.18 -0.90
C PHE A 129 -12.71 12.07 -0.28
N LEU A 130 -12.62 12.08 1.05
CA LEU A 130 -12.20 10.89 1.80
C LEU A 130 -13.32 9.85 1.74
N GLN A 131 -12.99 8.57 1.88
CA GLN A 131 -14.00 7.50 1.97
C GLN A 131 -15.08 7.79 3.03
N LYS A 132 -14.67 8.31 4.21
CA LYS A 132 -15.60 8.70 5.28
C LYS A 132 -16.57 9.80 4.85
N ASP A 133 -16.14 10.73 4.00
CA ASP A 133 -16.98 11.81 3.48
C ASP A 133 -18.05 11.22 2.55
N ILE A 134 -17.67 10.28 1.68
CA ILE A 134 -18.62 9.56 0.80
C ILE A 134 -19.66 8.78 1.62
N THR A 135 -19.25 8.11 2.69
CA THR A 135 -20.19 7.40 3.58
C THR A 135 -21.25 8.34 4.16
N VAL A 136 -20.86 9.57 4.55
CA VAL A 136 -21.80 10.59 5.03
C VAL A 136 -22.71 11.06 3.89
N LEU A 137 -22.16 11.43 2.74
CA LEU A 137 -22.93 11.92 1.59
C LEU A 137 -23.95 10.88 1.07
N LEU A 138 -23.61 9.58 1.09
CA LEU A 138 -24.53 8.50 0.76
C LEU A 138 -25.72 8.44 1.73
N LYS A 139 -25.47 8.56 3.05
CA LYS A 139 -26.53 8.56 4.07
C LYS A 139 -27.44 9.76 3.93
N GLU A 140 -26.88 10.92 3.59
CA GLU A 140 -27.60 12.18 3.37
C GLU A 140 -28.27 12.26 2.00
N ARG A 141 -28.15 11.23 1.15
CA ARG A 141 -28.69 11.19 -0.23
C ARG A 141 -28.18 12.33 -1.11
N LYS A 142 -26.95 12.79 -0.87
CA LYS A 142 -26.25 13.84 -1.63
C LYS A 142 -25.47 13.32 -2.83
N ILE A 143 -25.32 12.00 -2.95
CA ILE A 143 -24.76 11.36 -4.14
C ILE A 143 -25.89 10.97 -5.08
N VAL A 144 -25.93 11.60 -6.26
CA VAL A 144 -27.02 11.52 -7.24
C VAL A 144 -26.58 10.79 -8.52
N ASN A 145 -25.67 9.83 -8.37
CA ASN A 145 -25.40 8.84 -9.40
C ASN A 145 -26.64 7.97 -9.69
N ASP A 146 -26.62 7.24 -10.80
CA ASP A 146 -27.67 6.27 -11.13
C ASP A 146 -27.76 5.15 -10.05
N PRO A 147 -28.91 4.50 -9.85
CA PRO A 147 -29.08 3.53 -8.75
C PRO A 147 -28.06 2.37 -8.75
N GLU A 148 -27.65 1.92 -9.93
CA GLU A 148 -26.63 0.88 -10.11
C GLU A 148 -25.27 1.36 -9.56
N ASP A 149 -24.86 2.58 -9.90
CA ASP A 149 -23.64 3.20 -9.40
C ASP A 149 -23.67 3.44 -7.91
N ILE A 150 -24.80 3.86 -7.35
CA ILE A 150 -24.94 4.04 -5.90
C ILE A 150 -24.64 2.72 -5.20
N THR A 151 -25.13 1.60 -5.75
CA THR A 151 -24.86 0.26 -5.21
C THR A 151 -23.37 -0.08 -5.28
N ILE A 152 -22.71 0.24 -6.40
CA ILE A 152 -21.26 0.05 -6.58
C ILE A 152 -20.48 0.89 -5.57
N ILE A 153 -20.75 2.20 -5.50
CA ILE A 153 -20.08 3.15 -4.59
C ILE A 153 -20.25 2.71 -3.14
N GLN A 154 -21.46 2.28 -2.73
CA GLN A 154 -21.69 1.69 -1.40
C GLN A 154 -20.81 0.47 -1.16
N GLY A 155 -20.69 -0.43 -2.14
CA GLY A 155 -19.77 -1.57 -2.08
C GLY A 155 -18.32 -1.14 -1.88
N LEU A 156 -17.85 -0.16 -2.66
CA LEU A 156 -16.48 0.35 -2.57
C LEU A 156 -16.18 0.97 -1.20
N THR A 157 -17.13 1.71 -0.61
CA THR A 157 -16.95 2.33 0.72
C THR A 157 -16.95 1.36 1.89
N LYS A 158 -17.32 0.09 1.67
CA LYS A 158 -17.22 -0.97 2.69
C LYS A 158 -15.86 -1.65 2.71
N THR A 159 -14.98 -1.32 1.76
CA THR A 159 -13.64 -1.89 1.64
C THR A 159 -12.60 -0.82 1.84
N ASP A 160 -11.44 -1.18 2.39
CA ASP A 160 -10.31 -0.25 2.58
C ASP A 160 -9.38 -0.22 1.35
N ILE A 161 -9.95 -0.41 0.15
CA ILE A 161 -9.20 -0.51 -1.10
C ILE A 161 -8.94 0.88 -1.68
N PHE A 162 -9.99 1.72 -1.74
CA PHE A 162 -9.92 3.05 -2.32
C PHE A 162 -9.96 4.09 -1.21
N ASP A 163 -8.87 4.84 -1.10
CA ASP A 163 -8.68 5.79 0.00
C ASP A 163 -9.42 7.12 -0.26
N LEU A 164 -9.58 7.46 -1.54
CA LEU A 164 -10.14 8.73 -2.02
C LEU A 164 -11.14 8.51 -3.16
N PHE A 165 -12.09 9.43 -3.29
CA PHE A 165 -13.09 9.46 -4.36
C PHE A 165 -13.10 10.84 -5.02
N ILE A 166 -13.48 10.92 -6.29
CA ILE A 166 -13.64 12.19 -7.00
C ILE A 166 -15.02 12.29 -7.62
N GLY A 167 -15.65 13.45 -7.43
CA GLY A 167 -16.99 13.74 -7.91
C GLY A 167 -17.09 15.08 -8.61
N ILE A 168 -18.13 15.19 -9.44
CA ILE A 168 -18.59 16.43 -10.06
C ILE A 168 -19.67 17.00 -9.15
N ASN A 169 -19.50 18.25 -8.74
CA ASN A 169 -20.51 19.01 -8.05
C ASN A 169 -21.55 19.54 -9.06
N LEU A 170 -22.83 19.24 -8.84
CA LEU A 170 -23.92 19.68 -9.73
C LEU A 170 -24.58 20.97 -9.24
N ASP A 171 -24.62 21.19 -7.92
CA ASP A 171 -25.23 22.35 -7.28
C ASP A 171 -24.47 22.70 -5.97
N SER A 172 -25.14 23.23 -4.94
CA SER A 172 -24.46 23.57 -3.68
C SER A 172 -24.06 22.35 -2.85
N ASP A 173 -24.74 21.20 -2.99
CA ASP A 173 -24.58 20.07 -2.06
C ASP A 173 -24.82 18.67 -2.67
N THR A 174 -25.04 18.56 -3.99
CA THR A 174 -25.20 17.27 -4.67
C THR A 174 -24.05 16.95 -5.63
N TYR A 175 -23.67 15.67 -5.65
CA TYR A 175 -22.47 15.20 -6.34
C TYR A 175 -22.73 13.95 -7.18
N LYS A 176 -22.10 13.87 -8.35
CA LYS A 176 -21.90 12.63 -9.10
C LYS A 176 -20.47 12.15 -8.94
N ILE A 177 -20.29 11.02 -8.26
CA ILE A 177 -18.98 10.37 -8.13
C ILE A 177 -18.67 9.67 -9.44
N PHE A 178 -17.55 10.01 -10.06
CA PHE A 178 -17.14 9.41 -11.32
C PHE A 178 -15.79 8.71 -11.23
N GLY A 179 -15.09 8.82 -10.09
CA GLY A 179 -13.78 8.22 -9.93
C GLY A 179 -13.42 7.81 -8.52
N VAL A 180 -12.46 6.90 -8.46
CA VAL A 180 -11.89 6.28 -7.28
C VAL A 180 -10.37 6.38 -7.37
N ILE A 181 -9.73 6.57 -6.22
CA ILE A 181 -8.32 6.91 -6.13
C ILE A 181 -7.70 6.07 -5.02
N GLN A 182 -6.63 5.36 -5.36
CA GLN A 182 -5.76 4.70 -4.38
C GLN A 182 -4.59 5.64 -4.08
N SER A 183 -4.38 6.04 -2.83
CA SER A 183 -3.26 6.89 -2.42
C SER A 183 -2.34 6.14 -1.47
N LYS A 184 -1.11 5.85 -1.92
CA LYS A 184 -0.17 5.02 -1.15
C LYS A 184 1.14 5.76 -0.90
N THR A 185 1.56 5.82 0.35
CA THR A 185 2.87 6.38 0.75
C THR A 185 4.03 5.50 0.30
N SER A 186 3.81 4.20 0.16
CA SER A 186 4.75 3.28 -0.47
C SER A 186 4.01 2.17 -1.22
N ILE A 187 4.52 1.84 -2.39
CA ILE A 187 4.05 0.72 -3.18
C ILE A 187 5.08 -0.41 -3.07
N ARG A 188 4.85 -1.34 -2.13
CA ARG A 188 5.60 -2.61 -2.04
C ARG A 188 4.77 -3.75 -2.66
N GLU A 189 4.77 -4.95 -2.08
CA GLU A 189 4.06 -6.15 -2.58
C GLU A 189 2.54 -6.00 -2.78
N ARG A 190 1.94 -4.84 -2.48
CA ARG A 190 0.49 -4.59 -2.50
C ARG A 190 -0.07 -4.22 -3.88
N VAL A 191 0.75 -3.86 -4.88
CA VAL A 191 0.27 -3.52 -6.24
C VAL A 191 -0.62 -4.60 -6.83
N SER A 192 -0.28 -5.87 -6.58
CA SER A 192 -1.06 -7.00 -7.10
C SER A 192 -2.46 -7.06 -6.49
N LYS A 193 -2.60 -6.69 -5.21
CA LYS A 193 -3.90 -6.63 -4.50
C LYS A 193 -4.71 -5.38 -4.88
N ASP A 194 -4.03 -4.28 -5.20
CA ASP A 194 -4.65 -3.01 -5.53
C ASP A 194 -5.07 -2.93 -7.02
N ARG A 195 -4.42 -3.70 -7.90
CA ARG A 195 -4.67 -3.73 -9.35
C ARG A 195 -6.05 -4.27 -9.72
N GLU A 196 -6.43 -5.45 -9.20
CA GLU A 196 -7.69 -6.11 -9.59
C GLU A 196 -8.92 -5.25 -9.23
N PRO A 197 -9.03 -4.65 -8.02
CA PRO A 197 -10.13 -3.75 -7.71
C PRO A 197 -10.17 -2.51 -8.61
N SER A 198 -9.01 -1.96 -8.98
CA SER A 198 -8.94 -0.85 -9.93
C SER A 198 -9.49 -1.24 -11.31
N GLN A 199 -9.14 -2.43 -11.79
CA GLN A 199 -9.67 -2.96 -13.06
C GLN A 199 -11.19 -3.16 -13.00
N LYS A 200 -11.71 -3.63 -11.87
CA LYS A 200 -13.16 -3.71 -11.64
C LYS A 200 -13.82 -2.33 -11.67
N ALA A 201 -13.21 -1.30 -11.08
CA ALA A 201 -13.72 0.06 -11.17
C ALA A 201 -13.74 0.59 -12.61
N MET A 202 -12.68 0.36 -13.39
CA MET A 202 -12.65 0.71 -14.82
C MET A 202 -13.69 -0.06 -15.64
N ALA A 203 -13.91 -1.34 -15.34
CA ALA A 203 -14.94 -2.15 -16.00
C ALA A 203 -16.37 -1.64 -15.72
N ASN A 204 -16.58 -0.98 -14.58
CA ASN A 204 -17.83 -0.29 -14.23
C ASN A 204 -17.86 1.19 -14.67
N PHE A 205 -16.96 1.57 -15.58
CA PHE A 205 -16.86 2.91 -16.15
C PHE A 205 -16.59 4.02 -15.12
N PHE A 206 -15.86 3.73 -14.05
CA PHE A 206 -15.32 4.73 -13.14
C PHE A 206 -13.87 5.06 -13.49
N LEU A 207 -13.47 6.31 -13.28
CA LEU A 207 -12.07 6.70 -13.31
C LEU A 207 -11.37 5.95 -12.19
N SER A 208 -10.40 5.09 -12.51
CA SER A 208 -9.55 4.47 -11.50
C SER A 208 -8.11 4.92 -11.66
N ILE A 209 -7.55 5.52 -10.62
CA ILE A 209 -6.16 6.01 -10.61
C ILE A 209 -5.44 5.65 -9.31
N ALA A 210 -4.11 5.70 -9.37
CA ALA A 210 -3.25 5.60 -8.19
C ALA A 210 -2.42 6.88 -8.02
N ILE A 211 -2.23 7.31 -6.78
CA ILE A 211 -1.32 8.39 -6.38
C ILE A 211 -0.29 7.80 -5.41
N VAL A 212 0.99 7.99 -5.69
CA VAL A 212 2.07 7.37 -4.94
C VAL A 212 3.12 8.40 -4.54
N LEU A 213 3.61 8.30 -3.31
CA LEU A 213 4.66 9.19 -2.82
C LEU A 213 6.06 8.71 -3.27
N ASP A 214 6.34 7.42 -3.11
CA ASP A 214 7.62 6.81 -3.50
C ASP A 214 7.49 6.09 -4.84
N GLY A 215 8.20 6.58 -5.86
CA GLY A 215 8.23 6.02 -7.22
C GLY A 215 9.33 4.99 -7.46
N ASP A 216 10.22 4.70 -6.50
CA ASP A 216 11.41 3.88 -6.75
C ASP A 216 11.10 2.44 -7.18
N PHE A 217 9.95 1.91 -6.78
CA PHE A 217 9.49 0.61 -7.26
C PHE A 217 9.34 0.55 -8.79
N LEU A 218 9.06 1.68 -9.45
CA LEU A 218 8.94 1.77 -10.90
C LEU A 218 10.29 1.59 -11.63
N LYS A 219 11.43 1.63 -10.92
CA LYS A 219 12.73 1.24 -11.49
C LYS A 219 12.72 -0.23 -11.95
N LEU A 220 11.87 -1.07 -11.36
CA LEU A 220 11.70 -2.46 -11.78
C LEU A 220 10.66 -2.56 -12.91
N PRO A 221 11.01 -3.14 -14.07
CA PRO A 221 10.12 -3.21 -15.24
C PRO A 221 8.76 -3.85 -14.96
N LYS A 222 8.73 -4.85 -14.06
CA LYS A 222 7.50 -5.53 -13.64
C LYS A 222 6.40 -4.53 -13.23
N PHE A 223 6.75 -3.55 -12.40
CA PHE A 223 5.76 -2.59 -11.91
C PHE A 223 5.28 -1.61 -12.97
N LYS A 224 6.15 -1.22 -13.91
CA LYS A 224 5.72 -0.46 -15.10
C LYS A 224 4.71 -1.25 -15.91
N SER A 225 4.95 -2.55 -16.14
CA SER A 225 4.02 -3.43 -16.86
C SER A 225 2.69 -3.62 -16.12
N MET A 226 2.70 -3.70 -14.78
CA MET A 226 1.48 -3.79 -13.97
C MET A 226 0.57 -2.56 -14.14
N VAL A 227 1.16 -1.38 -14.29
CA VAL A 227 0.41 -0.14 -14.54
C VAL A 227 -0.05 -0.06 -15.98
N ASN A 228 0.87 -0.27 -16.94
CA ASN A 228 0.63 0.05 -18.35
C ASN A 228 -0.05 -1.07 -19.15
N GLY A 229 0.09 -2.33 -18.74
CA GLY A 229 -0.48 -3.49 -19.43
C GLY A 229 0.25 -3.80 -20.74
N THR A 230 1.50 -4.26 -20.67
CA THR A 230 2.38 -4.42 -21.84
C THR A 230 3.04 -5.81 -21.93
N THR A 231 2.61 -6.78 -21.12
CA THR A 231 3.21 -8.12 -21.07
C THR A 231 2.14 -9.19 -21.08
N THR A 232 2.51 -10.44 -21.35
CA THR A 232 1.58 -11.59 -21.26
C THR A 232 1.03 -11.80 -19.85
N GLU A 233 1.80 -11.46 -18.81
CA GLU A 233 1.35 -11.52 -17.41
C GLU A 233 0.39 -10.36 -17.05
N TYR A 234 0.53 -9.21 -17.72
CA TYR A 234 -0.28 -8.00 -17.51
C TYR A 234 -0.81 -7.52 -18.85
N ASP A 235 -1.85 -8.20 -19.34
CA ASP A 235 -2.49 -8.00 -20.64
C ASP A 235 -3.22 -6.65 -20.76
N ILE A 236 -3.85 -6.20 -19.68
CA ILE A 236 -4.52 -4.91 -19.56
C ILE A 236 -3.87 -4.04 -18.47
N ASN A 237 -3.99 -2.72 -18.63
CA ASN A 237 -3.50 -1.75 -17.67
C ASN A 237 -4.19 -1.93 -16.30
N GLY A 238 -3.45 -1.61 -15.24
CA GLY A 238 -3.96 -1.70 -13.88
C GLY A 238 -4.84 -0.50 -13.49
N TRP A 239 -4.55 0.68 -14.05
CA TRP A 239 -5.25 1.94 -13.77
C TRP A 239 -5.37 2.74 -15.07
N HIS A 240 -6.27 3.72 -15.11
CA HIS A 240 -6.26 4.71 -16.18
C HIS A 240 -4.96 5.52 -16.17
N ALA A 241 -4.50 5.87 -14.97
CA ALA A 241 -3.26 6.59 -14.72
C ALA A 241 -2.68 6.30 -13.33
N MET A 242 -1.36 6.42 -13.20
CA MET A 242 -0.65 6.47 -11.94
C MET A 242 0.13 7.78 -11.83
N TYR A 243 -0.02 8.49 -10.72
CA TYR A 243 0.65 9.75 -10.44
C TYR A 243 1.69 9.56 -9.35
N VAL A 244 2.95 9.84 -9.68
CA VAL A 244 4.08 9.78 -8.75
C VAL A 244 4.36 11.20 -8.27
N PHE A 245 4.26 11.44 -6.96
CA PHE A 245 4.57 12.74 -6.37
C PHE A 245 6.09 12.91 -6.33
N SER A 246 6.66 13.39 -7.44
CA SER A 246 8.09 13.47 -7.65
C SER A 246 8.42 14.50 -8.72
N ASN A 247 9.58 15.14 -8.58
CA ASN A 247 10.16 15.97 -9.63
C ASN A 247 11.01 15.15 -10.62
N ASN A 248 11.20 13.86 -10.37
CA ASN A 248 12.02 13.00 -11.21
C ASN A 248 11.22 12.44 -12.39
N LYS A 249 11.31 13.11 -13.54
CA LYS A 249 10.64 12.73 -14.79
C LYS A 249 11.03 11.33 -15.33
N THR A 250 12.10 10.70 -14.83
CA THR A 250 12.50 9.35 -15.28
C THR A 250 11.49 8.26 -14.92
N TYR A 251 10.56 8.52 -14.00
CA TYR A 251 9.46 7.60 -13.70
C TYR A 251 8.37 7.59 -14.77
N GLU A 252 8.23 8.65 -15.57
CA GLU A 252 7.16 8.76 -16.55
C GLU A 252 7.27 7.68 -17.64
N ALA A 253 6.14 7.04 -17.92
CA ALA A 253 6.03 5.99 -18.91
C ALA A 253 4.56 5.66 -19.19
N ASP A 254 4.08 5.99 -20.39
CA ASP A 254 2.72 5.74 -20.85
C ASP A 254 1.64 6.32 -19.90
N ARG A 255 1.10 5.51 -18.98
CA ARG A 255 0.07 5.93 -18.00
C ARG A 255 0.65 6.40 -16.67
N ILE A 256 1.97 6.40 -16.54
CA ILE A 256 2.68 6.86 -15.35
C ILE A 256 3.11 8.31 -15.57
N PHE A 257 2.63 9.20 -14.71
CA PHE A 257 2.89 10.62 -14.74
C PHE A 257 3.55 11.05 -13.44
N THR A 258 4.36 12.09 -13.50
CA THR A 258 4.86 12.74 -12.28
C THR A 258 4.16 14.07 -12.07
N PHE A 259 4.00 14.47 -10.82
CA PHE A 259 3.42 15.75 -10.48
C PHE A 259 4.10 16.35 -9.25
N ASP A 260 4.14 17.67 -9.22
CA ASP A 260 4.70 18.47 -8.14
C ASP A 260 3.58 19.07 -7.27
N SER A 261 3.94 19.99 -6.38
CA SER A 261 3.00 20.67 -5.50
C SER A 261 1.93 21.50 -6.24
N LYS A 262 2.12 21.84 -7.52
CA LYS A 262 1.11 22.55 -8.33
C LYS A 262 0.06 21.62 -8.89
N MET A 263 0.33 20.31 -8.91
CA MET A 263 -0.57 19.26 -9.40
C MET A 263 -1.10 19.46 -10.83
N ALA A 264 -0.44 20.27 -11.67
CA ALA A 264 -1.00 20.73 -12.96
C ALA A 264 -1.44 19.57 -13.88
N THR A 265 -0.57 18.58 -14.06
CA THR A 265 -0.86 17.37 -14.84
C THR A 265 -2.04 16.57 -14.26
N PHE A 266 -2.07 16.40 -12.94
CA PHE A 266 -3.15 15.69 -12.25
C PHE A 266 -4.50 16.41 -12.45
N ILE A 267 -4.56 17.71 -12.20
CA ILE A 267 -5.77 18.53 -12.33
C ILE A 267 -6.30 18.48 -13.77
N THR A 268 -5.42 18.67 -14.74
CA THR A 268 -5.70 18.55 -16.17
C THR A 268 -6.40 17.24 -16.51
N HIS A 269 -5.84 16.12 -16.04
CA HIS A 269 -6.38 14.81 -16.34
C HIS A 269 -7.74 14.60 -15.66
N MET A 270 -7.95 15.12 -14.45
CA MET A 270 -9.25 15.03 -13.76
C MET A 270 -10.34 15.81 -14.51
N ILE A 271 -10.01 16.98 -15.05
CA ILE A 271 -10.92 17.76 -15.89
C ILE A 271 -11.29 16.95 -17.14
N SER A 272 -10.29 16.45 -17.89
CA SER A 272 -10.52 15.64 -19.08
C SER A 272 -11.34 14.38 -18.79
N ALA A 273 -11.03 13.68 -17.69
CA ALA A 273 -11.76 12.51 -17.22
C ALA A 273 -13.23 12.82 -16.95
N SER A 274 -13.52 13.90 -16.20
CA SER A 274 -14.89 14.28 -15.87
C SER A 274 -15.72 14.62 -17.12
N GLN A 275 -15.15 15.36 -18.07
CA GLN A 275 -15.80 15.72 -19.32
C GLN A 275 -16.07 14.49 -20.19
N PHE A 276 -15.11 13.57 -20.26
CA PHE A 276 -15.28 12.33 -21.01
C PHE A 276 -16.33 11.43 -20.36
N TRP A 277 -16.32 11.30 -19.03
CA TRP A 277 -17.29 10.49 -18.29
C TRP A 277 -18.73 10.98 -18.53
N ILE A 278 -18.95 12.30 -18.50
CA ILE A 278 -20.27 12.88 -18.81
C ILE A 278 -20.70 12.60 -20.26
N LYS A 279 -19.80 12.76 -21.23
CA LYS A 279 -20.14 12.72 -22.66
C LYS A 279 -20.15 11.31 -23.27
N SER A 280 -19.35 10.40 -22.74
CA SER A 280 -19.00 9.14 -23.41
C SER A 280 -18.70 8.01 -22.42
N ARG A 281 -19.46 7.95 -21.32
CA ARG A 281 -19.27 7.00 -20.22
C ARG A 281 -19.03 5.55 -20.64
N GLN A 282 -19.79 5.03 -21.60
CA GLN A 282 -19.69 3.64 -22.06
C GLN A 282 -18.32 3.29 -22.68
N ARG A 283 -17.51 4.29 -23.02
CA ARG A 283 -16.13 4.13 -23.51
C ARG A 283 -15.09 4.38 -22.43
N PHE A 284 -15.50 4.69 -21.21
CA PHE A 284 -14.63 5.01 -20.09
C PHE A 284 -14.18 3.77 -19.32
N ASN A 285 -13.78 2.75 -20.09
CA ASN A 285 -13.19 1.52 -19.57
C ASN A 285 -11.67 1.60 -19.58
N HIS A 286 -10.97 0.50 -19.29
CA HIS A 286 -9.51 0.45 -19.21
C HIS A 286 -8.76 1.06 -20.42
N SER A 287 -9.39 1.09 -21.61
CA SER A 287 -8.83 1.70 -22.82
C SER A 287 -8.74 3.22 -22.75
N TRP A 288 -9.55 3.90 -21.94
CA TRP A 288 -9.47 5.35 -21.78
C TRP A 288 -8.10 5.76 -21.23
N ARG A 289 -7.61 6.90 -21.73
CA ARG A 289 -6.28 7.44 -21.42
C ARG A 289 -6.40 8.94 -21.16
N PRO A 290 -5.67 9.48 -20.18
CA PRO A 290 -5.52 10.92 -20.06
C PRO A 290 -4.79 11.51 -21.28
N PRO A 291 -5.05 12.79 -21.61
CA PRO A 291 -4.31 13.48 -22.66
C PRO A 291 -2.82 13.60 -22.28
N LEU A 292 -1.92 13.45 -23.26
CA LEU A 292 -0.47 13.54 -23.03
C LEU A 292 0.05 14.98 -22.93
N THR A 293 -0.78 15.96 -23.24
CA THR A 293 -0.44 17.39 -23.25
C THR A 293 -1.27 18.13 -22.21
N GLU A 294 -0.64 19.06 -21.48
CA GLU A 294 -1.38 20.03 -20.67
C GLU A 294 -2.30 20.85 -21.59
N PRO A 295 -3.59 21.06 -21.25
CA PRO A 295 -4.41 22.06 -21.89
C PRO A 295 -3.71 23.39 -21.68
N LEU A 296 -3.78 24.24 -22.69
CA LEU A 296 -3.45 25.65 -22.56
C LEU A 296 -4.43 26.23 -21.52
N ILE A 297 -4.01 26.29 -20.25
CA ILE A 297 -4.73 26.98 -19.17
C ILE A 297 -4.40 28.47 -19.28
#